data_AF-A0A6S7FE72-F1
#
_entry.id   AF-A0A6S7FE72-F1
#
_cell.length_a   1.000
_cell.length_b   1.000
_cell.length_c   1.000
_cell.angle_alpha   90.00
_cell.angle_beta   90.00
_cell.angle_gamma   90.00
#
_symmetry.space_group_name_H-M   'P 1'
#
loop_
_entity.id
_entity.type
_entity.pdbx_description
1 polymer ?
#
loop_
_entity_poly.entity_id
_entity_poly.type
_entity_poly.pdbx_seq_one_letter_code
_entity_poly.pdbx_strand_id
1 'polypeptide(L)' 'MLAHPILINRPFVVTPSGVRLCRPSEEVLDILEAPQRGPFTKEDGEVVIDDSGKRVR' A
#
# COMPACT_ATOMS: atom_id res chain seq x y z
N MET A 1 -19.86 -0.92 12.61
CA MET A 1 -18.48 -1.46 12.50
C MET A 1 -18.00 -2.09 13.82
N LEU A 2 -18.06 -1.40 14.96
CA LEU A 2 -17.55 -1.97 16.23
C LEU A 2 -18.20 -3.31 16.64
N ALA A 3 -19.51 -3.44 16.48
CA ALA A 3 -20.22 -4.70 16.73
C ALA A 3 -20.02 -5.77 15.62
N HIS A 4 -19.62 -5.35 14.42
CA HIS A 4 -19.47 -6.22 13.24
C HIS A 4 -18.21 -5.82 12.45
N PRO A 5 -17.01 -6.28 12.85
CA PRO A 5 -15.74 -5.83 12.29
C PRO A 5 -15.57 -6.08 10.78
N ILE A 6 -16.30 -7.05 10.23
CA ILE A 6 -16.27 -7.36 8.79
C ILE A 6 -16.71 -6.17 7.91
N LEU A 7 -17.44 -5.21 8.47
CA LEU A 7 -17.87 -3.99 7.78
C LEU A 7 -16.74 -2.97 7.60
N ILE A 8 -15.57 -3.19 8.23
CA ILE A 8 -14.41 -2.30 8.10
C ILE A 8 -13.66 -2.67 6.82
N ASN A 9 -13.61 -1.74 5.87
CA ASN A 9 -12.80 -1.89 4.66
C ASN A 9 -11.31 -2.09 5.02
N ARG A 10 -10.58 -2.86 4.20
CA ARG A 10 -9.21 -3.31 4.51
C ARG A 10 -8.26 -3.19 3.32
N PRO A 11 -6.94 -3.05 3.55
CA PRO A 11 -6.27 -2.88 4.85
C PRO A 11 -6.16 -1.42 5.31
N PHE A 12 -6.24 -1.19 6.61
CA PHE A 12 -5.74 0.05 7.22
C PHE A 12 -4.27 -0.16 7.64
N VAL A 13 -3.40 0.77 7.31
CA VAL A 13 -1.98 0.75 7.67
C VAL A 13 -1.66 1.97 8.51
N VAL A 14 -0.92 1.77 9.61
CA VAL A 14 -0.49 2.80 10.56
C VAL A 14 1.03 2.85 10.55
N THR A 15 1.60 4.04 10.39
CA THR A 15 3.04 4.34 10.41
C THR A 15 3.27 5.64 11.20
N PRO A 16 4.50 6.00 11.57
CA PRO A 16 4.75 7.31 12.18
C PRO A 16 4.45 8.48 11.22
N SER A 17 4.53 8.25 9.90
CA SER A 17 4.20 9.24 8.87
C SER A 17 2.69 9.44 8.65
N GLY A 18 1.84 8.52 9.15
CA GLY A 18 0.39 8.66 9.04
C GLY A 18 -0.38 7.33 9.03
N VAL A 19 -1.70 7.44 8.82
CA VAL A 19 -2.64 6.33 8.73
C VAL A 19 -3.41 6.38 7.43
N ARG A 20 -3.58 5.23 6.75
CA ARG A 20 -4.32 5.17 5.49
C ARG A 20 -5.11 3.88 5.30
N LEU A 21 -6.26 3.97 4.63
CA LEU A 21 -6.96 2.83 4.02
C LEU A 21 -6.34 2.58 2.65
N CYS A 22 -5.47 1.59 2.52
CA CYS A 22 -4.69 1.37 1.30
C CYS A 22 -5.53 0.62 0.24
N ARG A 23 -6.45 1.36 -0.39
CA ARG A 23 -7.26 0.88 -1.52
C ARG A 23 -7.23 1.93 -2.63
N PRO A 24 -6.36 1.78 -3.64
CA PRO A 24 -5.58 0.58 -3.98
C PRO A 24 -4.35 0.34 -3.07
N SER A 25 -3.75 -0.86 -3.13
CA SER A 25 -2.76 -1.33 -2.14
C SER A 25 -1.47 -0.49 -2.09
N GLU A 26 -1.04 0.02 -3.23
CA GLU A 26 0.10 0.90 -3.44
C GLU A 26 -0.02 2.26 -2.76
N GLU A 27 -1.22 2.66 -2.31
CA GLU A 27 -1.39 3.86 -1.47
C GLU A 27 -0.57 3.83 -0.19
N VAL A 28 -0.16 2.63 0.27
CA VAL A 28 0.73 2.45 1.41
C VAL A 28 2.08 3.11 1.20
N LEU A 29 2.55 3.19 -0.05
CA LEU A 29 3.87 3.73 -0.38
C LEU A 29 3.99 5.23 -0.10
N ASP A 30 2.88 5.93 0.13
CA ASP A 30 2.87 7.35 0.52
C ASP A 30 3.15 7.55 2.02
N ILE A 31 2.98 6.51 2.84
CA ILE A 31 3.15 6.58 4.31
C ILE A 31 4.30 5.70 4.82
N LEU A 32 5.00 4.95 3.95
CA LEU A 32 6.20 4.23 4.34
C LEU A 32 7.41 5.18 4.36
N GLU A 33 8.15 5.19 5.46
CA GLU A 33 9.35 6.04 5.61
C GLU A 33 10.51 5.58 4.74
N ALA A 34 10.66 4.27 4.57
CA ALA A 34 11.70 3.70 3.73
C ALA A 34 11.16 3.49 2.30
N PRO A 35 11.95 3.84 1.27
CA PRO A 35 11.58 3.54 -0.11
C PRO A 35 11.56 2.03 -0.35
N GLN A 36 10.89 1.62 -1.43
CA GLN A 36 10.96 0.23 -1.89
C GLN A 36 12.41 -0.15 -2.22
N ARG A 37 12.79 -1.35 -1.80
CA ARG A 37 14.17 -1.87 -1.94
C ARG A 37 14.46 -2.46 -3.32
N GLY A 38 13.44 -2.61 -4.15
CA GLY A 38 13.51 -3.20 -5.48
C GLY A 38 12.17 -3.09 -6.21
N PRO A 39 12.07 -3.69 -7.41
CA PRO A 39 10.82 -3.74 -8.16
C PRO A 39 9.73 -4.44 -7.34
N PHE A 40 8.48 -4.00 -7.54
CA PHE A 40 7.31 -4.55 -6.85
C PHE A 40 6.18 -4.76 -7.84
N THR A 41 5.77 -6.03 -7.97
CA THR A 41 4.66 -6.48 -8.81
C THR A 41 3.61 -7.13 -7.93
N LYS A 42 2.34 -6.75 -8.11
CA LYS A 42 1.20 -7.32 -7.40
C LYS A 42 0.93 -8.76 -7.85
N GLU A 43 0.09 -9.45 -7.08
CA GLU A 43 -0.29 -10.84 -7.35
C GLU A 43 -1.02 -11.04 -8.69
N ASP A 44 -1.68 -9.99 -9.20
CA ASP A 44 -2.36 -9.99 -10.51
C ASP A 44 -1.43 -9.64 -11.68
N GLY A 45 -0.15 -9.40 -11.41
CA GLY A 45 0.86 -9.04 -12.41
C GLY A 45 0.99 -7.52 -12.65
N GLU A 46 0.22 -6.68 -11.96
CA GLU A 46 0.39 -5.23 -12.07
C GLU A 46 1.73 -4.78 -11.48
N VAL A 47 2.58 -4.16 -12.30
CA VAL A 47 3.86 -3.58 -11.87
C VAL A 47 3.61 -2.22 -11.24
N VAL A 48 3.95 -2.06 -9.96
CA VAL A 48 3.82 -0.80 -9.21
C VAL A 48 5.13 -0.03 -9.21
N ILE A 49 6.23 -0.74 -8.95
CA ILE A 49 7.60 -0.20 -8.94
C ILE A 49 8.42 -0.97 -9.95
N ASP A 50 9.04 -0.26 -10.89
CA ASP A 50 9.91 -0.84 -11.91
C ASP A 50 11.33 -1.14 -11.39
N ASP A 51 12.16 -1.75 -12.24
CA ASP A 51 13.56 -2.08 -11.91
C ASP A 51 14.43 -0.84 -11.64
N SER A 52 13.98 0.36 -12.04
CA SER A 52 14.65 1.63 -11.74
C SER A 52 14.20 2.23 -10.41
N GLY A 53 13.26 1.59 -9.70
CA GLY A 53 12.70 2.07 -8.44
C GLY A 53 11.64 3.15 -8.62
N LYS A 54 11.16 3.39 -9.84
CA LYS A 54 10.15 4.41 -10.15
C LYS A 54 8.76 3.80 -10.12
N ARG A 55 7.78 4.61 -9.68
CA ARG A 55 6.36 4.26 -9.86
C ARG A 55 5.99 4.24 -11.34
N VAL A 56 5.33 3.16 -11.75
CA VAL A 56 4.81 3.00 -13.11
C VAL A 56 3.47 3.73 -13.27
N ARG A 57 2.78 4.03 -12.15
CA ARG A 57 1.51 4.75 -12.09
C ARG A 57 1.45 5.73 -10.92
#